data_AF-A0A1G4X3T0-F1
#
_entry.id   AF-A0A1G4X3T0-F1
#
_cell.length_a   1.000
_cell.length_b   1.000
_cell.length_c   1.000
_cell.angle_alpha   90.00
_cell.angle_beta   90.00
_cell.angle_gamma   90.00
#
_symmetry.space_group_name_H-M   'P 1'
#
loop_
_entity.id
_entity.type
_entity.pdbx_description
1 polymer ?
#
loop_
_entity_poly.entity_id
_entity_poly.type
_entity_poly.pdbx_seq_one_letter_code
_entity_poly.pdbx_strand_id
1 'polypeptide(L)'
;EDSLAYAQARESFGQPIWKHQSIGNYLADMATKLTAARQLTWYAARMYDSGQRCDMEAGMAKLFASEVAMEIALNAVRIHGGYGYSTEYDVERYFRDAPLMIVGEGTNEIQRNVIAAQLVARGGL
;
A
#
# COMPACT_ATOMS: atom_id res chain seq x y z
N GLU A 1 5.05 -9.55 -1.17
CA GLU A 1 5.85 -10.54 -1.93
C GLU A 1 5.29 -11.95 -1.71
N ASP A 2 5.02 -12.31 -0.46
CA ASP A 2 4.36 -13.56 -0.04
C ASP A 2 3.17 -13.95 -0.92
N SER A 3 2.24 -13.02 -1.19
CA SER A 3 1.07 -13.31 -2.04
C SER A 3 1.41 -13.72 -3.46
N LEU A 4 2.46 -13.12 -4.06
CA LEU A 4 2.89 -13.47 -5.41
C LEU A 4 3.53 -14.86 -5.42
N ALA A 5 4.34 -15.17 -4.40
CA ALA A 5 4.95 -16.49 -4.24
C ALA A 5 3.89 -17.58 -3.98
N TYR A 6 2.98 -17.32 -3.03
CA TYR A 6 1.89 -18.23 -2.68
C TYR A 6 0.96 -18.47 -3.87
N ALA A 7 0.62 -17.43 -4.63
CA ALA A 7 -0.27 -17.58 -5.79
C ALA A 7 0.33 -18.40 -6.94
N GLN A 8 1.68 -18.47 -7.02
CA GLN A 8 2.40 -19.34 -7.95
C GLN A 8 2.50 -20.78 -7.46
N ALA A 9 2.72 -20.98 -6.15
CA ALA A 9 2.90 -22.31 -5.57
C ALA A 9 1.58 -23.04 -5.29
N ARG A 10 0.52 -22.31 -4.92
CA ARG A 10 -0.78 -22.88 -4.60
C ARG A 10 -1.58 -23.12 -5.88
N GLU A 11 -2.13 -24.32 -6.00
CA GLU A 11 -3.03 -24.68 -7.10
C GLU A 11 -4.47 -24.90 -6.62
N SER A 12 -5.41 -24.59 -7.50
CA SER A 12 -6.80 -25.05 -7.42
C SER A 12 -7.36 -25.22 -8.83
N PHE A 13 -8.26 -26.19 -9.01
CA PHE A 13 -8.83 -26.50 -10.33
C PHE A 13 -7.76 -26.79 -11.40
N GLY A 14 -6.66 -27.46 -11.01
CA GLY A 14 -5.61 -27.91 -11.91
C GLY A 14 -4.66 -26.81 -12.42
N GLN A 15 -4.64 -25.63 -11.79
CA GLN A 15 -3.69 -24.58 -12.14
C GLN A 15 -3.29 -23.70 -10.94
N PRO A 16 -2.11 -23.06 -10.99
CA PRO A 16 -1.72 -22.04 -10.03
C PRO A 16 -2.77 -20.95 -9.88
N ILE A 17 -3.06 -20.55 -8.64
CA ILE A 17 -4.22 -19.69 -8.37
C ILE A 17 -4.10 -18.30 -9.00
N TRP A 18 -2.89 -17.81 -9.30
CA TRP A 18 -2.72 -16.54 -10.03
C TRP A 18 -3.37 -16.53 -11.43
N LYS A 19 -3.57 -17.71 -12.05
CA LYS A 19 -4.25 -17.84 -13.35
C LYS A 19 -5.76 -17.66 -13.26
N HIS A 20 -6.34 -17.78 -12.06
CA HIS A 20 -7.74 -17.41 -11.85
C HIS A 20 -7.81 -15.89 -11.79
N GLN A 21 -8.56 -15.29 -12.71
CA GLN A 21 -8.59 -13.81 -12.88
C GLN A 21 -8.89 -13.07 -11.58
N SER A 22 -9.73 -13.60 -10.69
CA SER A 22 -10.01 -12.98 -9.39
C SER A 22 -8.76 -12.80 -8.51
N ILE A 23 -7.80 -13.73 -8.56
CA ILE A 23 -6.53 -13.63 -7.83
C ILE A 23 -5.50 -12.83 -8.65
N GLY A 24 -5.42 -13.08 -9.96
CA GLY A 24 -4.55 -12.31 -10.85
C GLY A 24 -4.82 -10.81 -10.82
N ASN A 25 -6.09 -10.41 -10.75
CA ASN A 25 -6.50 -9.00 -10.65
C ASN A 25 -6.04 -8.39 -9.34
N TYR A 26 -6.15 -9.09 -8.20
CA TYR A 26 -5.59 -8.60 -6.95
C TYR A 26 -4.08 -8.38 -7.05
N LEU A 27 -3.34 -9.33 -7.63
CA LEU A 27 -1.89 -9.18 -7.82
C LEU A 27 -1.57 -7.97 -8.71
N ALA A 28 -2.31 -7.77 -9.79
CA ALA A 28 -2.15 -6.63 -10.69
C ALA A 28 -2.40 -5.30 -9.99
N ASP A 29 -3.51 -5.18 -9.24
CA ASP A 29 -3.86 -3.97 -8.50
C ASP A 29 -2.84 -3.68 -7.38
N MET A 30 -2.43 -4.71 -6.63
CA MET A 30 -1.43 -4.60 -5.56
C MET A 30 -0.09 -4.10 -6.13
N ALA A 31 0.40 -4.69 -7.22
CA ALA A 31 1.66 -4.29 -7.84
C ALA A 31 1.60 -2.86 -8.39
N THR A 32 0.47 -2.50 -9.02
CA THR A 32 0.26 -1.15 -9.58
C THR A 32 0.26 -0.10 -8.49
N LYS A 33 -0.52 -0.30 -7.42
CA LYS A 33 -0.61 0.64 -6.29
C LYS A 33 0.69 0.74 -5.52
N LEU A 34 1.37 -0.37 -5.26
CA LEU A 34 2.69 -0.37 -4.61
C LEU A 34 3.71 0.43 -5.43
N THR A 35 3.72 0.24 -6.75
CA THR A 35 4.61 0.97 -7.65
C THR A 35 4.33 2.47 -7.60
N ALA A 36 3.05 2.87 -7.68
CA ALA A 36 2.65 4.27 -7.57
C ALA A 36 3.06 4.88 -6.21
N ALA A 37 2.83 4.18 -5.11
CA ALA A 37 3.18 4.64 -3.76
C ALA A 37 4.69 4.82 -3.60
N ARG A 38 5.46 3.87 -4.14
CA ARG A 38 6.92 3.95 -4.14
C ARG A 38 7.41 5.13 -4.97
N GLN A 39 6.86 5.36 -6.15
CA GLN A 39 7.24 6.52 -6.99
C GLN A 39 6.91 7.85 -6.31
N LEU A 40 5.74 7.99 -5.67
CA LEU A 40 5.38 9.20 -4.93
C LEU A 40 6.34 9.45 -3.74
N THR A 41 6.72 8.38 -3.04
CA THR A 41 7.70 8.46 -1.95
C THR A 41 9.08 8.91 -2.46
N TRP A 42 9.56 8.32 -3.55
CA TRP A 42 10.83 8.72 -4.18
C TRP A 42 10.79 10.14 -4.72
N TYR A 43 9.65 10.59 -5.25
CA TYR A 43 9.46 11.97 -5.66
C TYR A 43 9.63 12.92 -4.47
N ALA A 44 8.90 12.69 -3.37
CA ALA A 44 9.04 13.50 -2.16
C ALA A 44 10.48 13.52 -1.63
N ALA A 45 11.16 12.36 -1.63
CA ALA A 45 12.56 12.26 -1.22
C ALA A 45 13.51 13.07 -2.12
N ARG A 46 13.34 13.01 -3.44
CA ARG A 46 14.14 13.80 -4.40
C ARG A 46 13.90 15.30 -4.24
N MET A 47 12.66 15.72 -4.01
CA MET A 47 12.33 17.12 -3.74
C MET A 47 13.08 17.62 -2.50
N TYR A 48 13.03 16.85 -1.40
CA TYR A 48 13.77 17.16 -0.18
C TYR A 48 15.29 17.26 -0.40
N ASP A 49 15.88 16.25 -1.04
CA ASP A 49 17.32 16.17 -1.28
C ASP A 49 17.83 17.31 -2.20
N SER A 50 16.99 17.74 -3.15
CA SER A 50 17.27 18.89 -4.01
C SER A 50 17.16 20.27 -3.31
N GLY A 51 16.78 20.31 -2.03
CA GLY A 51 16.54 21.54 -1.28
C GLY A 51 15.26 22.28 -1.67
N GLN A 52 14.40 21.66 -2.48
CA GLN A 52 13.09 22.20 -2.83
C GLN A 52 12.08 21.99 -1.71
N ARG A 53 11.04 22.83 -1.68
CA ARG A 53 9.94 22.68 -0.72
C ARG A 53 9.22 21.35 -0.97
N CYS A 54 9.15 20.48 0.04
CA CYS A 54 8.61 19.12 -0.10
C CYS A 54 7.57 18.74 0.98
N ASP A 55 7.12 19.70 1.78
CA ASP A 55 6.22 19.47 2.93
C ASP A 55 4.86 18.88 2.52
N MET A 56 4.34 19.26 1.35
CA MET A 56 3.09 18.72 0.81
C MET A 56 3.28 17.33 0.22
N GLU A 57 4.35 17.14 -0.54
CA GLU A 57 4.71 15.89 -1.21
C GLU A 57 5.00 14.78 -0.20
N ALA A 58 5.70 15.10 0.89
CA ALA A 58 5.93 14.16 1.99
C ALA A 58 4.61 13.73 2.65
N GLY A 59 3.70 14.68 2.89
CA GLY A 59 2.36 14.39 3.40
C GLY A 59 1.53 13.52 2.46
N MET A 60 1.55 13.81 1.16
CA MET A 60 0.90 13.00 0.12
C MET A 60 1.48 11.58 0.08
N ALA A 61 2.80 11.44 0.18
CA ALA A 61 3.47 10.14 0.21
C ALA A 61 3.03 9.32 1.44
N LYS A 62 3.02 9.92 2.65
CA LYS A 62 2.55 9.26 3.88
C LYS A 62 1.11 8.79 3.75
N LEU A 63 0.22 9.69 3.30
CA LEU A 63 -1.20 9.38 3.12
C LEU A 63 -1.40 8.23 2.13
N PHE A 64 -0.84 8.33 0.93
CA PHE A 64 -1.08 7.34 -0.11
C PHE A 64 -0.44 5.99 0.23
N ALA A 65 0.80 5.98 0.73
CA ALA A 65 1.50 4.74 1.05
C ALA A 65 0.83 3.98 2.21
N SER A 66 0.35 4.68 3.25
CA SER A 66 -0.32 4.04 4.39
C SER A 66 -1.65 3.38 4.00
N GLU A 67 -2.49 4.08 3.22
CA GLU A 67 -3.76 3.52 2.72
C GLU A 67 -3.53 2.31 1.79
N VAL A 68 -2.56 2.44 0.88
CA VAL A 68 -2.20 1.34 -0.04
C VAL A 68 -1.64 0.15 0.72
N ALA A 69 -0.82 0.34 1.74
CA ALA A 69 -0.28 -0.75 2.55
C ALA A 69 -1.40 -1.55 3.23
N MET A 70 -2.41 -0.87 3.79
CA MET A 70 -3.55 -1.53 4.42
C MET A 70 -4.37 -2.34 3.42
N GLU A 71 -4.64 -1.78 2.24
CA GLU A 71 -5.37 -2.47 1.18
C GLU A 71 -4.62 -3.73 0.69
N ILE A 72 -3.31 -3.59 0.44
CA ILE A 72 -2.44 -4.69 0.01
C ILE A 72 -2.38 -5.78 1.09
N ALA A 73 -2.25 -5.41 2.37
CA ALA A 73 -2.19 -6.37 3.47
C ALA A 73 -3.49 -7.19 3.58
N LEU A 74 -4.66 -6.54 3.46
CA LEU A 74 -5.94 -7.26 3.44
C LEU A 74 -6.08 -8.17 2.22
N ASN A 75 -5.69 -7.71 1.03
CA ASN A 75 -5.73 -8.53 -0.18
C ASN A 75 -4.75 -9.71 -0.11
N ALA A 76 -3.62 -9.55 0.58
CA ALA A 76 -2.70 -10.64 0.85
C ALA A 76 -3.35 -11.74 1.68
N VAL A 77 -4.10 -11.40 2.74
CA VAL A 77 -4.91 -12.35 3.52
C VAL A 77 -5.92 -13.07 2.60
N ARG A 78 -6.62 -12.34 1.72
CA ARG A 78 -7.58 -12.93 0.77
C ARG A 78 -6.93 -13.94 -0.19
N ILE A 79 -5.76 -13.61 -0.74
CA ILE A 79 -5.04 -14.50 -1.67
C ILE A 79 -4.61 -15.81 -0.98
N HIS A 80 -4.27 -15.75 0.31
CA HIS A 80 -3.91 -16.94 1.09
C HIS A 80 -5.13 -17.77 1.54
N GLY A 81 -6.35 -17.23 1.38
CA GLY A 81 -7.58 -17.89 1.82
C GLY A 81 -7.55 -18.17 3.32
N GLY A 82 -7.91 -19.38 3.73
CA GLY A 82 -7.89 -19.77 5.15
C GLY A 82 -6.52 -19.65 5.81
N TYR A 83 -5.43 -19.88 5.07
CA TYR A 83 -4.06 -19.73 5.60
C TYR A 83 -3.69 -18.27 5.88
N GLY A 84 -4.37 -17.31 5.25
CA GLY A 84 -4.15 -15.88 5.52
C GLY A 84 -4.59 -15.45 6.93
N TYR A 85 -5.37 -16.28 7.62
CA TYR A 85 -5.77 -16.08 9.01
C TYR A 85 -4.86 -16.81 10.02
N SER A 86 -4.02 -17.73 9.54
CA SER A 86 -3.10 -18.47 10.39
C SER A 86 -1.92 -17.59 10.80
N THR A 87 -1.58 -17.60 12.08
CA THR A 87 -0.37 -16.95 12.62
C THR A 87 0.93 -17.68 12.26
N GLU A 88 0.83 -18.82 11.57
CA GLU A 88 1.98 -19.49 10.94
C GLU A 88 2.36 -18.87 9.58
N TYR A 89 1.53 -17.97 9.05
CA TYR A 89 1.80 -17.19 7.84
C TYR A 89 1.93 -15.70 8.19
N ASP A 90 2.90 -15.01 7.58
CA ASP A 90 3.22 -13.63 7.96
C ASP A 90 2.17 -12.59 7.50
N VAL A 91 1.27 -12.93 6.57
CA VAL A 91 0.30 -11.96 6.02
C VAL A 91 -0.68 -11.41 7.05
N GLU A 92 -0.95 -12.16 8.12
CA GLU A 92 -1.75 -11.67 9.24
C GLU A 92 -1.02 -10.57 10.02
N ARG A 93 0.30 -10.68 10.18
CA ARG A 93 1.12 -9.68 10.87
C ARG A 93 1.10 -8.37 10.11
N TYR A 94 1.29 -8.40 8.79
CA TYR A 94 1.23 -7.19 7.97
C TYR A 94 -0.15 -6.52 8.07
N PHE A 95 -1.22 -7.31 8.14
CA PHE A 95 -2.58 -6.80 8.32
C PHE A 95 -2.77 -6.12 9.67
N ARG A 96 -2.16 -6.63 10.75
CA ARG A 96 -2.18 -5.98 12.06
C ARG A 96 -1.30 -4.73 12.14
N ASP A 97 -0.18 -4.71 11.43
CA ASP A 97 0.79 -3.62 11.49
C ASP A 97 0.36 -2.41 10.63
N ALA A 98 -0.24 -2.64 9.46
CA ALA A 98 -0.59 -1.59 8.50
C ALA A 98 -1.46 -0.43 9.07
N PRO A 99 -2.47 -0.66 9.94
CA PRO A 99 -3.28 0.39 10.54
C PRO A 99 -2.48 1.41 11.36
N LEU A 100 -1.33 1.03 11.94
CA LEU A 100 -0.53 1.96 12.75
C LEU A 100 -0.14 3.21 11.95
N MET A 101 0.25 3.04 10.70
CA MET A 101 0.62 4.15 9.82
C MET A 101 -0.58 5.01 9.40
N ILE A 102 -1.80 4.53 9.57
CA ILE A 102 -3.04 5.28 9.27
C ILE A 102 -3.47 6.11 10.47
N VAL A 103 -3.40 5.56 11.69
CA VAL A 103 -3.99 6.18 12.89
C VAL A 103 -2.98 6.67 13.94
N GLY A 104 -1.82 6.02 14.06
CA GLY A 104 -0.84 6.27 15.13
C GLY A 104 0.23 7.31 14.79
N GLU A 105 0.57 7.44 13.51
CA GLU A 105 1.62 8.36 13.02
C GLU A 105 1.03 9.67 12.48
N GLY A 106 0.13 10.27 13.27
CA GLY A 106 -0.76 11.34 12.82
C GLY A 106 -1.85 10.80 11.89
N THR A 107 -3.12 11.08 12.19
CA THR A 107 -4.21 10.42 11.46
C THR A 107 -4.28 10.88 10.00
N ASN A 108 -4.76 10.01 9.12
CA ASN A 108 -4.93 10.35 7.71
C ASN A 108 -6.00 11.44 7.50
N GLU A 109 -6.94 11.65 8.41
CA GLU A 109 -7.89 12.76 8.39
C GLU A 109 -7.17 14.10 8.58
N ILE A 110 -6.28 14.18 9.56
CA ILE A 110 -5.45 15.37 9.78
C ILE A 110 -4.51 15.58 8.60
N GLN A 111 -3.92 14.50 8.06
CA GLN A 111 -3.04 14.60 6.90
C GLN A 111 -3.75 15.17 5.66
N ARG A 112 -5.01 14.78 5.41
CA ARG A 112 -5.84 15.36 4.34
C ARG A 112 -6.10 16.85 4.54
N ASN A 113 -6.38 17.28 5.77
CA ASN A 113 -6.56 18.71 6.09
C ASN A 113 -5.28 19.52 5.81
N VAL A 114 -4.12 18.98 6.20
CA VAL A 114 -2.81 19.62 5.95
C VAL A 114 -2.52 19.73 4.45
N ILE A 115 -2.72 18.65 3.69
CA ILE A 115 -2.52 18.65 2.23
C ILE A 115 -3.46 19.65 1.55
N ALA A 116 -4.74 19.70 1.94
CA ALA A 116 -5.69 20.65 1.37
C ALA A 116 -5.28 22.11 1.61
N ALA A 117 -4.82 22.44 2.83
CA ALA A 117 -4.32 23.77 3.15
C ALA A 117 -3.07 24.12 2.34
N GLN A 118 -2.13 23.19 2.20
CA GLN A 118 -0.91 23.39 1.40
C GLN A 118 -1.20 23.57 -0.09
N LEU A 119 -2.13 22.79 -0.65
CA LEU A 119 -2.52 22.88 -2.06
C LEU A 119 -3.08 24.27 -2.39
N VAL A 120 -3.96 24.80 -1.54
CA VAL A 120 -4.50 26.16 -1.69
C VAL A 120 -3.41 27.22 -1.53
N ALA A 121 -2.54 27.07 -0.53
CA ALA A 121 -1.46 28.02 -0.28
C ALA A 121 -0.41 28.08 -1.42
N ARG A 122 -0.18 26.96 -2.11
CA ARG A 122 0.72 26.87 -3.27
C ARG A 122 0.05 27.24 -4.60
N GLY A 123 -1.28 27.18 -4.67
CA GLY A 123 -2.04 27.46 -5.88
C GLY A 123 -2.09 26.31 -6.90
N GLY A 124 -1.70 25.10 -6.48
CA GLY A 124 -1.61 23.93 -7.36
C GLY A 124 -0.60 22.90 -6.86
N LEU A 125 -0.41 21.86 -7.68
CA LEU A 125 0.73 20.95 -7.55
C LEU A 125 2.03 21.69 -7.90
#